data_AF-A0A9E0CTA2-F1
#
_entry.id   AF-A0A9E0CTA2-F1
#
_cell.length_a   1.000
_cell.length_b   1.000
_cell.length_c   1.000
_cell.angle_alpha   90.00
_cell.angle_beta   90.00
_cell.angle_gamma   90.00
#
_symmetry.space_group_name_H-M   'P 1'
#
loop_
_entity.id
_entity.type
_entity.pdbx_description
1 polymer ?
#
loop_
_entity_poly.entity_id
_entity_poly.type
_entity_poly.pdbx_seq_one_letter_code
_entity_poly.pdbx_strand_id
1 'polypeptide(L)'
;MIAIVTPEEMRAVDAAAGEAPDVLIGRAGSAVARAAVRMMGGTYGRTVQVIVGKGNNGADGRVAAQRLSAQGVRVQLYEAHACPTALPPADLVIDAAYGTGFRGTWRPPAVGDTPVLAVDVPSGVDALTGEALGDVLAATRTVTFAALKPGLLIPPGSDLAGALELAPIGLEAQASARAHAHLVQHADVALWVPGRDTAAHKWRAAVRIIAGSTGMTGAARLAAHAAMRAGAGMVHLSAPGTLVAQAPAEVVQRPLPTKGWAPEVLDTLDRFHSLVVGPGLGRDDDTAAQARMLAVEAPIPTVIDGDGLFAMAWNADGAAALLRRRTTPTVLTPHDGEYTLLTGAAPATDRLVAARRLAADTGCVVLLKGPATVVADPHGAALVVTTGDARLATAGTGDVLSGIIGALLAAGVPALQAAAAGAWLHGRAARRAPERGMVAGDLADHLPAVLHELMTPGEPS
;
A
#
# COMPACT_ATOMS: atom_id res chain seq x y z
N MET A 1 -8.48 8.98 -6.02
CA MET A 1 -7.46 8.65 -5.02
C MET A 1 -7.53 9.66 -3.89
N ILE A 2 -7.27 9.25 -2.65
CA ILE A 2 -7.21 10.18 -1.50
C ILE A 2 -5.79 10.71 -1.35
N ALA A 3 -5.62 12.02 -1.19
CA ALA A 3 -4.33 12.65 -0.95
C ALA A 3 -3.69 12.19 0.36
N ILE A 4 -2.39 11.89 0.31
CA ILE A 4 -1.53 11.67 1.47
C ILE A 4 -0.49 12.79 1.47
N VAL A 5 -0.44 13.54 2.57
CA VAL A 5 0.49 14.65 2.74
C VAL A 5 1.37 14.42 3.97
N THR A 6 2.66 14.65 3.79
CA THR A 6 3.63 14.67 4.89
C THR A 6 3.35 15.84 5.84
N PRO A 7 3.86 15.81 7.09
CA PRO A 7 3.75 16.96 8.00
C PRO A 7 4.35 18.26 7.44
N GLU A 8 5.32 18.18 6.52
CA GLU A 8 5.87 19.34 5.83
C GLU A 8 4.92 19.87 4.76
N GLU A 9 4.39 19.00 3.90
CA GLU A 9 3.40 19.37 2.89
C GLU A 9 2.14 19.95 3.54
N MET A 10 1.66 19.38 4.65
CA MET A 10 0.49 19.89 5.37
C MET A 10 0.72 21.29 5.95
N ARG A 11 1.91 21.55 6.53
CA ARG A 11 2.27 22.92 6.97
C ARG A 11 2.28 23.92 5.81
N ALA A 12 2.72 23.49 4.63
CA ALA A 12 2.67 24.33 3.43
C ALA A 12 1.25 24.53 2.90
N VAL A 13 0.36 23.55 3.07
CA VAL A 13 -1.08 23.68 2.79
C VAL A 13 -1.70 24.70 3.73
N ASP A 14 -1.48 24.59 5.04
CA ASP A 14 -2.01 25.50 6.06
C ASP A 14 -1.49 26.94 5.86
N ALA A 15 -0.19 27.09 5.56
CA ALA A 15 0.41 28.40 5.31
C ALA A 15 -0.13 29.08 4.03
N ALA A 16 -0.63 28.30 3.08
CA ALA A 16 -1.24 28.79 1.85
C ALA A 16 -2.78 28.89 1.93
N ALA A 17 -3.37 28.59 3.08
CA ALA A 17 -4.81 28.69 3.28
C ALA A 17 -5.28 30.15 3.17
N GLY A 18 -6.37 30.37 2.44
CA GLY A 18 -7.01 31.69 2.37
C GLY A 18 -7.91 31.96 3.59
N GLU A 19 -8.32 30.91 4.29
CA GLU A 19 -9.12 31.01 5.50
C GLU A 19 -8.31 31.36 6.75
N ALA A 20 -8.95 32.11 7.65
CA ALA A 20 -8.40 32.37 8.97
C ALA A 20 -8.26 31.06 9.79
N PRO A 21 -7.18 30.90 10.58
CA PRO A 21 -6.94 29.69 11.39
C PRO A 21 -8.14 29.28 12.26
N ASP A 22 -8.83 30.24 12.88
CA ASP A 22 -9.99 29.96 13.74
C ASP A 22 -11.16 29.32 12.99
N VAL A 23 -11.32 29.60 11.68
CA VAL A 23 -12.35 28.98 10.85
C VAL A 23 -12.02 27.52 10.61
N LEU A 24 -10.75 27.21 10.32
CA LEU A 24 -10.26 25.84 10.11
C LEU A 24 -10.39 25.02 11.40
N ILE A 25 -9.95 25.59 12.53
CA ILE A 25 -10.11 24.99 13.87
C ILE A 25 -11.60 24.75 14.19
N GLY A 26 -12.45 25.74 13.86
CA GLY A 26 -13.89 25.63 14.00
C GLY A 26 -14.50 24.46 13.23
N ARG A 27 -14.06 24.23 11.99
CA ARG A 27 -14.49 23.12 11.12
C ARG A 27 -13.95 21.77 11.63
N ALA A 28 -12.66 21.71 11.99
CA ALA A 28 -12.01 20.52 12.54
C ALA A 28 -12.68 20.06 13.84
N GLY A 29 -12.81 20.94 14.83
CA GLY A 29 -13.51 20.63 16.08
C GLY A 29 -14.99 20.25 15.90
N SER A 30 -15.65 20.80 14.87
CA SER A 30 -17.01 20.34 14.50
C SER A 30 -17.02 18.89 14.01
N ALA A 31 -16.04 18.51 13.19
CA ALA A 31 -15.93 17.14 12.69
C ALA A 31 -15.66 16.15 13.81
N VAL A 32 -14.74 16.48 14.72
CA VAL A 32 -14.45 15.68 15.93
C VAL A 32 -15.71 15.52 16.79
N ALA A 33 -16.45 16.60 17.06
CA ALA A 33 -17.70 16.52 17.83
C ALA A 33 -18.74 15.61 17.16
N ARG A 34 -18.91 15.68 15.83
CA ARG A 34 -19.82 14.79 15.09
C ARG A 34 -19.38 13.33 15.17
N ALA A 35 -18.09 13.05 15.05
CA ALA A 35 -17.54 11.71 15.19
C ALA A 35 -17.77 11.15 16.60
N ALA A 36 -17.53 11.97 17.64
CA ALA A 36 -17.79 11.61 19.03
C ALA A 36 -19.26 11.23 19.25
N VAL A 37 -20.20 12.04 18.77
CA VAL A 37 -21.65 11.75 18.88
C VAL A 37 -22.01 10.43 18.20
N ARG A 38 -21.45 10.12 17.03
CA ARG A 38 -21.68 8.84 16.35
C ARG A 38 -21.10 7.66 17.14
N MET A 39 -19.90 7.80 17.70
CA MET A 39 -19.28 6.74 18.51
C MET A 39 -20.07 6.42 19.78
N MET A 40 -20.64 7.44 20.43
CA MET A 40 -21.46 7.28 21.63
C MET A 40 -22.93 6.89 21.33
N GLY A 41 -23.34 6.90 20.05
CA GLY A 41 -24.72 6.63 19.63
C GLY A 41 -25.74 7.69 20.08
N GLY A 42 -25.30 8.93 20.33
CA GLY A 42 -26.15 10.03 20.84
C GLY A 42 -25.47 10.85 21.95
N THR A 43 -26.20 11.82 22.51
CA THR A 43 -25.65 12.76 23.51
C THR A 43 -26.27 12.62 24.91
N TYR A 44 -27.48 12.07 25.02
CA TYR A 44 -28.23 12.03 26.27
C TYR A 44 -27.50 11.21 27.35
N GLY A 45 -27.23 11.85 28.49
CA GLY A 45 -26.58 11.22 29.65
C GLY A 45 -25.08 10.97 29.49
N ARG A 46 -24.49 11.28 28.33
CA ARG A 46 -23.12 10.91 27.98
C ARG A 46 -22.06 11.74 28.72
N THR A 47 -20.92 11.12 28.99
CA THR A 47 -19.72 11.75 29.54
C THR A 47 -18.54 11.63 28.60
N VAL A 48 -17.76 12.70 28.47
CA VAL A 48 -16.56 12.73 27.64
C VAL A 48 -15.40 13.36 28.41
N GLN A 49 -14.27 12.68 28.42
CA GLN A 49 -13.00 13.25 28.86
C GLN A 49 -12.25 13.77 27.63
N VAL A 50 -11.73 14.99 27.66
CA VAL A 50 -11.01 15.59 26.53
C VAL A 50 -9.62 16.01 27.00
N ILE A 51 -8.59 15.39 26.43
CA ILE A 51 -7.19 15.75 26.68
C ILE A 51 -6.78 16.76 25.63
N VAL A 52 -6.30 17.93 26.04
CA VAL A 52 -5.97 19.03 25.11
C VAL A 52 -4.52 19.50 25.29
N GLY A 53 -3.83 19.70 24.18
CA GLY A 53 -2.51 20.34 24.17
C GLY A 53 -2.58 21.86 24.00
N LYS A 54 -1.41 22.50 23.93
CA LYS A 54 -1.28 23.95 23.71
C LYS A 54 -1.39 24.36 22.23
N GLY A 55 -1.20 23.43 21.30
CA GLY A 55 -1.20 23.71 19.85
C GLY A 55 -2.59 23.61 19.20
N ASN A 56 -2.62 23.67 17.86
CA ASN A 56 -3.85 23.62 17.06
C ASN A 56 -4.68 22.36 17.35
N ASN A 57 -4.04 21.19 17.53
CA ASN A 57 -4.76 19.96 17.86
C ASN A 57 -5.59 20.11 19.15
N GLY A 58 -5.01 20.74 20.18
CA GLY A 58 -5.73 21.03 21.42
C GLY A 58 -6.82 22.09 21.24
N ALA A 59 -6.66 23.04 20.31
CA ALA A 59 -7.72 23.99 19.95
C ALA A 59 -8.91 23.28 19.29
N ASP A 60 -8.66 22.32 18.40
CA ASP A 60 -9.69 21.47 17.79
C ASP A 60 -10.45 20.68 18.86
N GLY A 61 -9.72 20.09 19.82
CA GLY A 61 -10.29 19.41 20.98
C GLY A 61 -11.15 20.31 21.87
N ARG A 62 -10.71 21.55 22.13
CA ARG A 62 -11.50 22.55 22.87
C ARG A 62 -12.78 22.95 22.15
N VAL A 63 -12.74 23.15 20.83
CA VAL A 63 -13.94 23.41 20.03
C VAL A 63 -14.89 22.21 20.05
N ALA A 64 -14.35 20.99 19.94
CA ALA A 64 -15.16 19.78 20.04
C ALA A 64 -15.85 19.66 21.40
N ALA A 65 -15.11 19.90 22.49
CA ALA A 65 -15.63 19.94 23.86
C ALA A 65 -16.78 20.95 24.00
N GLN A 66 -16.59 22.19 23.54
CA GLN A 66 -17.62 23.23 23.59
C GLN A 66 -18.90 22.81 22.85
N ARG A 67 -18.76 22.21 21.67
CA ARG A 67 -19.91 21.74 20.86
C ARG A 67 -20.64 20.58 21.50
N LEU A 68 -19.92 19.65 22.14
CA LEU A 68 -20.50 18.54 22.88
C LEU A 68 -21.24 19.03 24.12
N SER A 69 -20.66 19.95 24.89
CA SER A 69 -21.32 20.58 26.05
C SER A 69 -22.59 21.33 25.66
N ALA A 70 -22.56 22.07 24.53
CA ALA A 70 -23.74 22.75 23.99
C ALA A 70 -24.87 21.77 23.59
N GLN A 71 -24.54 20.49 23.36
CA GLN A 71 -25.50 19.41 23.06
C GLN A 71 -25.89 18.58 24.31
N GLY A 72 -25.52 19.03 25.51
CA GLY A 72 -25.90 18.39 26.78
C GLY A 72 -24.98 17.25 27.25
N VAL A 73 -23.86 17.02 26.57
CA VAL A 73 -22.84 16.05 27.00
C VAL A 73 -22.07 16.61 28.19
N ARG A 74 -21.84 15.79 29.22
CA ARG A 74 -20.99 16.15 30.37
C ARG A 74 -19.52 16.04 29.95
N VAL A 75 -18.88 17.16 29.69
CA VAL A 75 -17.49 17.21 29.22
C VAL A 75 -16.55 17.68 30.33
N GLN A 76 -15.42 17.00 30.49
CA GLN A 76 -14.34 17.43 31.37
C GLN A 76 -13.04 17.53 30.56
N LEU A 77 -12.36 18.66 30.70
CA LEU A 77 -11.11 18.96 30.01
C LEU A 77 -9.90 18.69 30.92
N TYR A 78 -8.82 18.18 30.32
CA TYR A 78 -7.52 18.01 30.93
C TYR A 78 -6.43 18.58 30.03
N GLU A 79 -5.62 19.50 30.55
CA GLU A 79 -4.42 19.94 29.85
C GLU A 79 -3.39 18.80 29.83
N ALA A 80 -2.83 18.48 28.67
CA ALA A 80 -1.96 17.31 28.48
C ALA A 80 -0.76 17.27 29.44
N HIS A 81 -0.20 18.44 29.80
CA HIS A 81 0.92 18.56 30.72
C HIS A 81 0.55 18.40 32.21
N ALA A 82 -0.73 18.44 32.53
CA ALA A 82 -1.27 18.33 33.89
C ALA A 82 -2.33 17.22 33.98
N CYS A 83 -2.37 16.33 32.98
CA CYS A 83 -3.30 15.22 32.95
C CYS A 83 -2.93 14.23 34.07
N PRO A 84 -3.88 13.76 34.89
CA PRO A 84 -3.61 12.74 35.90
C PRO A 84 -3.13 11.45 35.23
N THR A 85 -2.52 10.54 35.99
CA THR A 85 -2.03 9.25 35.46
C THR A 85 -3.15 8.30 35.03
N ALA A 86 -4.39 8.54 35.47
CA ALA A 86 -5.58 7.79 35.07
C ALA A 86 -6.78 8.73 34.97
N LEU A 87 -7.62 8.52 33.96
CA LEU A 87 -8.89 9.24 33.80
C LEU A 87 -10.05 8.44 34.42
N PRO A 88 -11.06 9.12 34.98
CA PRO A 88 -12.27 8.44 35.44
C PRO A 88 -13.05 7.85 34.26
N PRO A 89 -13.82 6.76 34.47
CA PRO A 89 -14.62 6.14 33.41
C PRO A 89 -15.55 7.14 32.73
N ALA A 90 -15.66 7.02 31.40
CA ALA A 90 -16.53 7.84 30.58
C ALA A 90 -17.09 7.04 29.39
N ASP A 91 -18.00 7.63 28.62
CA ASP A 91 -18.45 7.02 27.38
C ASP A 91 -17.42 7.17 26.25
N LEU A 92 -16.54 8.17 26.33
CA LEU A 92 -15.49 8.43 25.34
C LEU A 92 -14.34 9.25 25.94
N VAL A 93 -13.11 8.97 25.49
CA VAL A 93 -11.96 9.88 25.63
C VAL A 93 -11.63 10.49 24.27
N ILE A 94 -11.51 11.81 24.21
CA ILE A 94 -10.98 12.52 23.04
C ILE A 94 -9.52 12.86 23.31
N ASP A 95 -8.64 12.29 22.49
CA ASP A 95 -7.21 12.60 22.49
C ASP A 95 -6.92 13.71 21.48
N ALA A 96 -6.76 14.93 22.02
CA ALA A 96 -6.35 16.12 21.29
C ALA A 96 -5.07 16.73 21.90
N ALA A 97 -4.24 15.89 22.53
CA ALA A 97 -3.03 16.33 23.22
C ALA A 97 -1.98 16.85 22.22
N TYR A 98 -1.69 16.06 21.19
CA TYR A 98 -0.58 16.28 20.27
C TYR A 98 -0.95 15.83 18.86
N GLY A 99 -0.55 16.61 17.85
CA GLY A 99 -0.77 16.28 16.44
C GLY A 99 0.55 16.16 15.68
N THR A 100 0.52 16.41 14.37
CA THR A 100 1.67 16.29 13.44
C THR A 100 2.95 17.05 13.82
N GLY A 101 2.83 18.12 14.61
CA GLY A 101 3.95 18.96 15.06
C GLY A 101 4.65 18.48 16.33
N PHE A 102 4.19 17.39 16.97
CA PHE A 102 4.76 16.94 18.24
C PHE A 102 6.17 16.37 18.07
N ARG A 103 7.03 16.71 19.03
CA ARG A 103 8.42 16.24 19.13
C ARG A 103 8.69 15.93 20.59
N GLY A 104 9.13 14.71 20.88
CA GLY A 104 9.46 14.26 22.22
C GLY A 104 8.66 13.03 22.64
N THR A 105 8.65 12.76 23.95
CA THR A 105 7.91 11.66 24.54
C THR A 105 6.76 12.21 25.39
N TRP A 106 5.65 11.46 25.42
CA TRP A 106 4.50 11.75 26.25
C TRP A 106 4.09 10.46 26.97
N ARG A 107 3.52 10.60 28.16
CA ARG A 107 2.90 9.49 28.88
C ARG A 107 1.40 9.77 28.96
N PRO A 108 0.57 9.04 28.18
CA PRO A 108 -0.87 9.18 28.26
C PRO A 108 -1.41 8.68 29.61
N PRO A 109 -2.59 9.16 30.03
CA PRO A 109 -3.29 8.58 31.17
C PRO A 109 -3.79 7.17 30.85
N ALA A 110 -3.95 6.33 31.88
CA ALA A 110 -4.74 5.11 31.75
C ALA A 110 -6.23 5.45 31.55
N VAL A 111 -6.86 4.82 30.56
CA VAL A 111 -8.29 5.05 30.21
C VAL A 111 -9.18 3.81 30.37
N GLY A 112 -8.60 2.68 30.79
CA GLY A 112 -9.31 1.40 30.89
C GLY A 112 -9.86 0.95 29.53
N ASP A 113 -11.09 0.43 29.52
CA ASP A 113 -11.79 0.00 28.31
C ASP A 113 -12.55 1.13 27.60
N THR A 114 -12.33 2.39 28.00
CA THR A 114 -13.02 3.53 27.40
C THR A 114 -12.56 3.72 25.95
N PRO A 115 -13.47 3.80 24.96
CA PRO A 115 -13.07 4.04 23.57
C PRO A 115 -12.39 5.40 23.43
N VAL A 116 -11.37 5.46 22.57
CA VAL A 116 -10.58 6.67 22.32
C VAL A 116 -10.85 7.19 20.92
N LEU A 117 -11.11 8.49 20.82
CA LEU A 117 -11.20 9.25 19.57
C LEU A 117 -9.98 10.17 19.47
N ALA A 118 -9.05 9.87 18.56
CA ALA A 118 -7.90 10.71 18.30
C ALA A 118 -8.23 11.85 17.33
N VAL A 119 -7.67 13.02 17.60
CA VAL A 119 -7.77 14.21 16.77
C VAL A 119 -6.49 14.36 15.95
N ASP A 120 -6.66 14.41 14.63
CA ASP A 120 -5.64 14.40 13.57
C ASP A 120 -4.80 13.12 13.50
N VAL A 121 -4.06 12.80 14.56
CA VAL A 121 -3.18 11.65 14.71
C VAL A 121 -3.19 11.22 16.19
N PRO A 122 -3.18 9.92 16.54
CA PRO A 122 -3.03 9.49 17.93
C PRO A 122 -1.79 10.12 18.56
N SER A 123 -1.95 10.77 19.71
CA SER A 123 -0.88 11.53 20.33
C SER A 123 0.30 10.61 20.68
N GLY A 124 1.48 10.96 20.16
CA GLY A 124 2.70 10.16 20.29
C GLY A 124 3.03 9.32 19.05
N VAL A 125 2.15 9.23 18.05
CA VAL A 125 2.50 8.64 16.74
C VAL A 125 3.17 9.69 15.85
N ASP A 126 4.31 9.34 15.26
CA ASP A 126 4.94 10.15 14.22
C ASP A 126 4.07 10.11 12.95
N ALA A 127 3.57 11.27 12.54
CA ALA A 127 2.67 11.38 11.41
C ALA A 127 3.32 11.09 10.04
N LEU A 128 4.65 11.07 9.96
CA LEU A 128 5.39 10.71 8.75
C LEU A 128 5.73 9.21 8.72
N THR A 129 6.22 8.64 9.81
CA THR A 129 6.75 7.26 9.79
C THR A 129 5.77 6.23 10.35
N GLY A 130 4.82 6.66 11.19
CA GLY A 130 3.93 5.78 11.95
C GLY A 130 4.56 5.22 13.22
N GLU A 131 5.81 5.58 13.54
CA GLU A 131 6.46 5.13 14.77
C GLU A 131 5.78 5.69 16.02
N ALA A 132 5.67 4.86 17.06
CA ALA A 132 5.18 5.29 18.36
C ALA A 132 6.34 5.85 19.20
N LEU A 133 6.30 7.15 19.49
CA LEU A 133 7.28 7.86 20.31
C LEU A 133 6.95 7.72 21.81
N GLY A 134 7.03 6.49 22.30
CA GLY A 134 6.64 6.11 23.66
C GLY A 134 5.26 5.48 23.72
N ASP A 135 4.59 5.65 24.85
CA ASP A 135 3.25 5.11 25.07
C ASP A 135 2.20 5.95 24.30
N VAL A 136 1.29 5.27 23.60
CA VAL A 136 0.22 5.89 22.79
C VAL A 136 -1.12 5.33 23.24
N LEU A 137 -2.14 6.19 23.33
CA LEU A 137 -3.53 5.73 23.44
C LEU A 137 -3.97 5.16 22.10
N ALA A 138 -4.13 3.84 22.02
CA ALA A 138 -4.70 3.21 20.85
C ALA A 138 -6.14 3.74 20.63
N ALA A 139 -6.34 4.41 19.51
CA ALA A 139 -7.60 4.98 19.14
C ALA A 139 -8.55 3.91 18.62
N THR A 140 -9.82 3.97 19.02
CA THR A 140 -10.90 3.25 18.33
C THR A 140 -11.18 3.89 16.97
N ARG A 141 -11.01 5.22 16.87
CA ARG A 141 -11.19 6.00 15.65
C ARG A 141 -10.28 7.23 15.68
N THR A 142 -9.75 7.62 14.52
CA THR A 142 -9.01 8.88 14.33
C THR A 142 -9.73 9.74 13.30
N VAL A 143 -9.97 11.01 13.63
CA VAL A 143 -10.47 12.00 12.66
C VAL A 143 -9.28 12.84 12.20
N THR A 144 -8.90 12.73 10.93
CA THR A 144 -7.84 13.54 10.32
C THR A 144 -8.40 14.50 9.29
N PHE A 145 -7.68 15.58 9.02
CA PHE A 145 -8.21 16.73 8.29
C PHE A 145 -7.52 16.95 6.95
N ALA A 146 -8.31 17.32 5.94
CA ALA A 146 -7.92 17.69 4.56
C ALA A 146 -7.24 16.59 3.72
N ALA A 147 -6.28 15.87 4.29
CA ALA A 147 -5.61 14.73 3.69
C ALA A 147 -5.11 13.77 4.77
N LEU A 148 -4.84 12.52 4.35
CA LEU A 148 -4.25 11.50 5.20
C LEU A 148 -2.78 11.83 5.49
N LYS A 149 -2.29 11.36 6.63
CA LYS A 149 -0.86 11.42 6.98
C LYS A 149 -0.25 10.03 6.82
N PRO A 150 0.97 9.89 6.27
CA PRO A 150 1.57 8.58 6.02
C PRO A 150 1.60 7.67 7.26
N GLY A 151 1.91 8.23 8.44
CA GLY A 151 1.97 7.49 9.69
C GLY A 151 0.63 6.90 10.17
N LEU A 152 -0.51 7.35 9.62
CA LEU A 152 -1.82 6.74 9.87
C LEU A 152 -2.04 5.46 9.05
N LEU A 153 -1.18 5.19 8.07
CA LEU A 153 -1.31 4.07 7.13
C LEU A 153 -0.24 3.01 7.35
N ILE A 154 0.83 3.33 8.09
CA ILE A 154 1.99 2.46 8.29
C ILE A 154 2.02 2.00 9.75
N PRO A 155 2.15 0.69 10.04
CA PRO A 155 2.29 0.20 11.41
C PRO A 155 3.58 0.69 12.09
N PRO A 156 3.56 0.89 13.43
CA PRO A 156 2.44 0.64 14.34
C PRO A 156 1.34 1.72 14.30
N GLY A 157 1.57 2.87 13.68
CA GLY A 157 0.65 4.00 13.67
C GLY A 157 -0.74 3.67 13.09
N SER A 158 -0.83 2.84 12.05
CA SER A 158 -2.13 2.36 11.54
C SER A 158 -2.91 1.52 12.55
N ASP A 159 -2.22 0.69 13.34
CA ASP A 159 -2.84 -0.19 14.33
C ASP A 159 -3.31 0.63 15.55
N LEU A 160 -2.60 1.71 15.85
CA LEU A 160 -2.92 2.67 16.90
C LEU A 160 -3.99 3.69 16.48
N ALA A 161 -4.24 3.90 15.19
CA ALA A 161 -5.19 4.90 14.71
C ALA A 161 -6.64 4.41 14.66
N GLY A 162 -6.87 3.09 14.70
CA GLY A 162 -8.20 2.50 14.58
C GLY A 162 -8.88 2.84 13.26
N ALA A 163 -10.20 3.03 13.28
CA ALA A 163 -10.92 3.45 12.08
C ALA A 163 -10.56 4.89 11.70
N LEU A 164 -10.14 5.12 10.45
CA LEU A 164 -9.83 6.46 9.96
C LEU A 164 -11.09 7.16 9.43
N GLU A 165 -11.25 8.44 9.77
CA GLU A 165 -12.24 9.35 9.20
C GLU A 165 -11.53 10.59 8.65
N LEU A 166 -11.57 10.77 7.33
CA LEU A 166 -11.05 11.98 6.70
C LEU A 166 -12.14 13.06 6.68
N ALA A 167 -11.98 14.09 7.49
CA ALA A 167 -12.91 15.19 7.60
C ALA A 167 -12.53 16.35 6.67
N PRO A 168 -13.46 16.81 5.81
CA PRO A 168 -13.22 18.01 5.02
C PRO A 168 -13.27 19.25 5.91
N ILE A 169 -12.27 20.10 5.77
CA ILE A 169 -12.12 21.39 6.47
C ILE A 169 -11.94 22.57 5.49
N GLY A 170 -11.97 22.33 4.18
CA GLY A 170 -11.85 23.35 3.13
C GLY A 170 -10.44 23.49 2.57
N LEU A 171 -9.57 22.51 2.81
CA LEU A 171 -8.17 22.49 2.34
C LEU A 171 -7.87 21.32 1.39
N GLU A 172 -8.90 20.59 0.95
CA GLU A 172 -8.74 19.33 0.21
C GLU A 172 -8.10 19.57 -1.16
N ALA A 173 -8.47 20.67 -1.84
CA ALA A 173 -7.90 21.04 -3.13
C ALA A 173 -6.42 21.42 -3.01
N GLN A 174 -6.07 22.18 -1.97
CA GLN A 174 -4.70 22.62 -1.67
C GLN A 174 -3.82 21.44 -1.28
N ALA A 175 -4.36 20.49 -0.50
CA ALA A 175 -3.70 19.25 -0.14
C ALA A 175 -3.49 18.37 -1.37
N SER A 176 -4.52 18.17 -2.19
CA SER A 176 -4.42 17.40 -3.43
C SER A 176 -3.41 18.00 -4.42
N ALA A 177 -3.32 19.32 -4.51
CA ALA A 177 -2.36 19.98 -5.40
C ALA A 177 -0.90 19.84 -4.96
N ARG A 178 -0.65 19.54 -3.68
CA ARG A 178 0.69 19.35 -3.11
C ARG A 178 1.06 17.89 -2.85
N ALA A 179 0.09 16.98 -2.89
CA ALA A 179 0.31 15.59 -2.55
C ALA A 179 1.13 14.88 -3.63
N HIS A 180 2.29 14.37 -3.24
CA HIS A 180 3.08 13.45 -4.08
C HIS A 180 2.75 11.98 -3.80
N ALA A 181 1.89 11.71 -2.80
CA ALA A 181 1.46 10.37 -2.41
C ALA A 181 -0.07 10.30 -2.34
N HIS A 182 -0.64 9.15 -2.72
CA HIS A 182 -2.09 8.96 -2.66
C HIS A 182 -2.46 7.55 -2.17
N LEU A 183 -3.55 7.44 -1.42
CA LEU A 183 -4.17 6.17 -1.06
C LEU A 183 -5.04 5.69 -2.22
N VAL A 184 -4.81 4.45 -2.66
CA VAL A 184 -5.55 3.81 -3.75
C VAL A 184 -6.92 3.36 -3.27
N GLN A 185 -7.96 3.77 -3.96
CA GLN A 185 -9.34 3.40 -3.69
C GLN A 185 -9.92 2.48 -4.76
N HIS A 186 -11.07 1.88 -4.46
CA HIS A 186 -11.84 1.07 -5.40
C HIS A 186 -12.07 1.79 -6.75
N ALA A 187 -12.53 3.04 -6.71
CA ALA A 187 -12.83 3.82 -7.91
C ALA A 187 -11.61 4.05 -8.79
N ASP A 188 -10.41 4.13 -8.20
CA ASP A 188 -9.16 4.30 -8.95
C ASP A 188 -8.83 3.03 -9.71
N VAL A 189 -8.91 1.87 -9.05
CA VAL A 189 -8.66 0.57 -9.68
C VAL A 189 -9.69 0.27 -10.76
N ALA A 190 -10.96 0.60 -10.54
CA ALA A 190 -12.02 0.45 -11.54
C ALA A 190 -11.77 1.31 -12.79
N LEU A 191 -11.12 2.47 -12.64
CA LEU A 191 -10.73 3.33 -13.75
C LEU A 191 -9.50 2.80 -14.50
N TRP A 192 -8.53 2.22 -13.79
CA TRP A 192 -7.26 1.78 -14.37
C TRP A 192 -7.34 0.42 -15.05
N VAL A 193 -8.13 -0.51 -14.48
CA VAL A 193 -8.22 -1.88 -14.98
C VAL A 193 -9.20 -1.91 -16.16
N PRO A 194 -8.72 -2.17 -17.40
CA PRO A 194 -9.57 -2.09 -18.57
C PRO A 194 -10.63 -3.21 -18.55
N GLY A 195 -11.86 -2.86 -18.94
CA GLY A 195 -12.87 -3.85 -19.31
C GLY A 195 -12.43 -4.66 -20.54
N ARG A 196 -12.98 -5.86 -20.72
CA ARG A 196 -12.73 -6.64 -21.94
C ARG A 196 -13.46 -6.03 -23.13
N ASP A 197 -12.69 -5.57 -24.11
CA ASP A 197 -13.20 -5.14 -25.42
C ASP A 197 -13.84 -6.32 -26.16
N THR A 198 -15.02 -6.10 -26.74
CA THR A 198 -15.78 -7.11 -27.50
C THR A 198 -15.05 -7.64 -28.74
N ALA A 199 -14.04 -6.91 -29.25
CA ALA A 199 -13.20 -7.32 -30.37
C ALA A 199 -11.83 -7.92 -29.96
N ALA A 200 -11.61 -8.21 -28.67
CA ALA A 200 -10.30 -8.65 -28.19
C ALA A 200 -9.94 -10.07 -28.64
N HIS A 201 -8.79 -10.22 -29.30
CA HIS A 201 -8.16 -11.52 -29.57
C HIS A 201 -7.15 -11.90 -28.46
N LYS A 202 -6.96 -13.20 -28.24
CA LYS A 202 -6.14 -13.78 -27.15
C LYS A 202 -4.71 -13.24 -27.01
N TRP A 203 -4.10 -12.77 -28.09
CA TRP A 203 -2.72 -12.26 -28.07
C TRP A 203 -2.58 -10.81 -27.60
N ARG A 204 -3.68 -10.04 -27.52
CA ARG A 204 -3.66 -8.61 -27.18
C ARG A 204 -3.17 -8.31 -25.75
N ALA A 205 -3.21 -9.32 -24.87
CA ALA A 205 -2.71 -9.25 -23.50
C ALA A 205 -1.94 -10.54 -23.17
N ALA A 206 -0.97 -10.90 -24.01
CA ALA A 206 -0.15 -12.09 -23.83
C ALA A 206 1.00 -11.85 -22.84
N VAL A 207 1.15 -12.75 -21.87
CA VAL A 207 2.17 -12.69 -20.81
C VAL A 207 3.20 -13.81 -21.00
N ARG A 208 4.47 -13.47 -20.98
CA ARG A 208 5.58 -14.43 -20.89
C ARG A 208 6.01 -14.55 -19.44
N ILE A 209 6.11 -15.77 -18.92
CA ILE A 209 6.55 -16.03 -17.54
C ILE A 209 7.77 -16.95 -17.57
N ILE A 210 8.87 -16.47 -16.98
CA ILE A 210 10.10 -17.23 -16.77
C ILE A 210 10.28 -17.41 -15.26
N ALA A 211 9.86 -18.58 -14.78
CA ALA A 211 9.70 -18.86 -13.36
C ALA A 211 9.83 -20.36 -13.10
N GLY A 212 10.23 -20.69 -11.88
CA GLY A 212 10.36 -22.06 -11.42
C GLY A 212 11.69 -22.70 -11.79
N SER A 213 12.07 -23.66 -10.97
CA SER A 213 13.25 -24.51 -11.09
C SER A 213 12.95 -25.85 -10.41
N THR A 214 13.89 -26.80 -10.45
CA THR A 214 13.75 -28.08 -9.76
C THR A 214 13.50 -27.84 -8.26
N GLY A 215 12.33 -28.29 -7.76
CA GLY A 215 11.89 -28.09 -6.38
C GLY A 215 11.10 -26.81 -6.11
N MET A 216 11.04 -25.86 -7.07
CA MET A 216 10.33 -24.58 -6.93
C MET A 216 9.32 -24.31 -8.05
N THR A 217 8.83 -25.36 -8.72
CA THR A 217 7.80 -25.24 -9.78
C THR A 217 6.45 -24.72 -9.27
N GLY A 218 6.22 -24.72 -7.95
CA GLY A 218 5.03 -24.12 -7.34
C GLY A 218 4.91 -22.62 -7.59
N ALA A 219 6.02 -21.88 -7.53
CA ALA A 219 6.05 -20.43 -7.78
C ALA A 219 5.60 -20.10 -9.22
N ALA A 220 6.15 -20.86 -10.18
CA ALA A 220 5.77 -20.77 -11.58
C ALA A 220 4.27 -21.01 -11.82
N ARG A 221 3.71 -22.02 -11.14
CA ARG A 221 2.29 -22.36 -11.23
C ARG A 221 1.40 -21.26 -10.66
N LEU A 222 1.76 -20.70 -9.50
CA LEU A 222 1.02 -19.61 -8.85
C LEU A 222 1.02 -18.34 -9.72
N ALA A 223 2.19 -17.92 -10.22
CA ALA A 223 2.29 -16.76 -11.09
C ALA A 223 1.49 -16.92 -12.40
N ALA A 224 1.57 -18.08 -13.04
CA ALA A 224 0.83 -18.35 -14.28
C ALA A 224 -0.69 -18.41 -14.05
N HIS A 225 -1.14 -19.07 -12.98
CA HIS A 225 -2.56 -19.16 -12.63
C HIS A 225 -3.14 -17.77 -12.30
N ALA A 226 -2.40 -16.98 -11.52
CA ALA A 226 -2.79 -15.61 -11.18
C ALA A 226 -2.88 -14.70 -12.42
N ALA A 227 -1.92 -14.79 -13.34
CA ALA A 227 -1.94 -14.00 -14.57
C ALA A 227 -3.20 -14.28 -15.43
N MET A 228 -3.58 -15.55 -15.58
CA MET A 228 -4.82 -15.91 -16.30
C MET A 228 -6.06 -15.37 -15.59
N ARG A 229 -6.13 -15.55 -14.27
CA ARG A 229 -7.27 -15.10 -13.44
C ARG A 229 -7.38 -13.58 -13.38
N ALA A 230 -6.26 -12.87 -13.51
CA ALA A 230 -6.19 -11.42 -13.63
C ALA A 230 -6.55 -10.88 -15.04
N GLY A 231 -6.82 -11.76 -16.01
CA GLY A 231 -7.37 -11.38 -17.31
C GLY A 231 -6.40 -11.50 -18.50
N ALA A 232 -5.20 -12.05 -18.31
CA ALA A 232 -4.27 -12.31 -19.42
C ALA A 232 -4.97 -13.14 -20.52
N GLY A 233 -4.78 -12.74 -21.78
CA GLY A 233 -5.40 -13.43 -22.92
C GLY A 233 -4.65 -14.69 -23.35
N MET A 234 -3.35 -14.75 -23.06
CA MET A 234 -2.46 -15.88 -23.32
C MET A 234 -1.35 -15.88 -22.28
N VAL A 235 -0.99 -17.04 -21.74
CA VAL A 235 0.13 -17.18 -20.80
C VAL A 235 1.08 -18.24 -21.31
N HIS A 236 2.33 -17.85 -21.58
CA HIS A 236 3.41 -18.77 -21.91
C HIS A 236 4.37 -18.91 -20.73
N LEU A 237 4.45 -20.11 -20.17
CA LEU A 237 5.30 -20.41 -19.02
C LEU A 237 6.53 -21.21 -19.43
N SER A 238 7.70 -20.83 -18.89
CA SER A 238 8.91 -21.65 -18.95
C SER A 238 9.62 -21.67 -17.62
N ALA A 239 10.10 -22.86 -17.25
CA ALA A 239 11.02 -23.09 -16.17
C ALA A 239 12.32 -23.66 -16.79
N PRO A 240 13.47 -22.98 -16.69
CA PRO A 240 14.72 -23.49 -17.27
C PRO A 240 15.04 -24.92 -16.82
N GLY A 241 15.27 -25.82 -17.78
CA GLY A 241 15.66 -27.20 -17.50
C GLY A 241 14.59 -28.09 -16.86
N THR A 242 13.34 -27.64 -16.72
CA THR A 242 12.26 -28.42 -16.13
C THR A 242 10.90 -28.09 -16.71
N LEU A 243 9.95 -29.00 -16.60
CA LEU A 243 8.54 -28.74 -16.92
C LEU A 243 7.74 -28.56 -15.64
N VAL A 244 6.76 -27.66 -15.68
CA VAL A 244 5.90 -27.38 -14.54
C VAL A 244 4.77 -28.40 -14.54
N ALA A 245 4.95 -29.45 -13.75
CA ALA A 245 3.90 -30.45 -13.54
C ALA A 245 2.63 -29.80 -12.99
N GLN A 246 1.46 -30.24 -13.49
CA GLN A 246 0.15 -29.73 -13.09
C GLN A 246 -0.01 -28.20 -13.26
N ALA A 247 0.70 -27.59 -14.22
CA ALA A 247 0.31 -26.26 -14.67
C ALA A 247 -1.15 -26.31 -15.18
N PRO A 248 -1.94 -25.23 -15.02
CA PRO A 248 -3.29 -25.18 -15.59
C PRO A 248 -3.29 -25.51 -17.07
N ALA A 249 -4.33 -26.20 -17.55
CA ALA A 249 -4.39 -26.73 -18.91
C ALA A 249 -4.32 -25.64 -19.98
N GLU A 250 -4.75 -24.42 -19.65
CA GLU A 250 -4.76 -23.24 -20.49
C GLU A 250 -3.37 -22.59 -20.64
N VAL A 251 -2.41 -22.92 -19.76
CA VAL A 251 -1.04 -22.38 -19.81
C VAL A 251 -0.22 -23.13 -20.87
N VAL A 252 0.32 -22.37 -21.82
CA VAL A 252 1.22 -22.92 -22.83
C VAL A 252 2.62 -23.05 -22.24
N GLN A 253 3.05 -24.27 -21.96
CA GLN A 253 4.42 -24.52 -21.52
C GLN A 253 5.38 -24.52 -22.71
N ARG A 254 6.47 -23.76 -22.59
CA ARG A 254 7.59 -23.77 -23.52
C ARG A 254 8.82 -24.33 -22.80
N PRO A 255 9.36 -25.49 -23.21
CA PRO A 255 10.62 -25.97 -22.66
C PRO A 255 11.73 -24.93 -22.89
N LEU A 256 12.68 -24.84 -21.95
CA LEU A 256 13.92 -24.09 -22.12
C LEU A 256 15.09 -24.96 -21.68
N PRO A 257 16.28 -24.79 -22.28
CA PRO A 257 17.48 -25.46 -21.79
C PRO A 257 17.78 -25.03 -20.35
N THR A 258 18.52 -25.87 -19.61
CA THR A 258 18.93 -25.56 -18.23
C THR A 258 19.83 -24.32 -18.18
N LYS A 259 20.64 -24.09 -19.22
CA LYS A 259 21.61 -23.00 -19.29
C LYS A 259 21.46 -22.21 -20.59
N GLY A 260 21.88 -20.95 -20.58
CA GLY A 260 21.94 -20.14 -21.81
C GLY A 260 20.56 -19.90 -22.45
N TRP A 261 19.49 -19.86 -21.65
CA TRP A 261 18.11 -19.81 -22.13
C TRP A 261 17.61 -18.40 -22.47
N ALA A 262 18.27 -17.33 -22.03
CA ALA A 262 17.78 -15.96 -22.22
C ALA A 262 17.66 -15.55 -23.71
N PRO A 263 18.63 -15.86 -24.60
CA PRO A 263 18.51 -15.55 -26.03
C PRO A 263 17.26 -16.17 -26.68
N GLU A 264 16.96 -17.44 -26.37
CA GLU A 264 15.78 -18.12 -26.89
C GLU A 264 14.47 -17.45 -26.42
N VAL A 265 14.44 -16.94 -25.18
CA VAL A 265 13.29 -16.18 -24.69
C VAL A 265 13.18 -14.86 -25.45
N LEU A 266 14.27 -14.09 -25.55
CA LEU A 266 14.33 -12.78 -26.21
C LEU A 266 13.83 -12.83 -27.66
N ASP A 267 14.22 -13.85 -28.41
CA ASP A 267 13.84 -14.06 -29.83
C ASP A 267 12.33 -14.22 -30.05
N THR A 268 11.55 -14.47 -28.99
CA THR A 268 10.10 -14.71 -29.07
C THR A 268 9.26 -13.65 -28.36
N LEU A 269 9.90 -12.63 -27.75
CA LEU A 269 9.20 -11.63 -26.93
C LEU A 269 8.31 -10.68 -27.73
N ASP A 270 8.51 -10.55 -29.04
CA ASP A 270 7.74 -9.69 -29.95
C ASP A 270 6.22 -9.97 -29.94
N ARG A 271 5.82 -11.19 -29.55
CA ARG A 271 4.41 -11.62 -29.46
C ARG A 271 3.77 -11.34 -28.10
N PHE A 272 4.55 -10.92 -27.12
CA PHE A 272 4.10 -10.71 -25.74
C PHE A 272 4.05 -9.22 -25.40
N HIS A 273 3.19 -8.89 -24.45
CA HIS A 273 2.97 -7.52 -24.01
C HIS A 273 3.49 -7.28 -22.60
N SER A 274 3.84 -8.35 -21.88
CA SER A 274 4.64 -8.25 -20.66
C SER A 274 5.46 -9.52 -20.41
N LEU A 275 6.49 -9.35 -19.59
CA LEU A 275 7.33 -10.41 -19.06
C LEU A 275 7.23 -10.43 -17.53
N VAL A 276 7.15 -11.61 -16.93
CA VAL A 276 7.40 -11.85 -15.50
C VAL A 276 8.63 -12.75 -15.39
N VAL A 277 9.63 -12.33 -14.62
CA VAL A 277 10.86 -13.11 -14.42
C VAL A 277 11.22 -13.18 -12.94
N GLY A 278 11.58 -14.38 -12.48
CA GLY A 278 12.22 -14.58 -11.18
C GLY A 278 11.50 -15.43 -10.13
N PRO A 279 10.17 -15.57 -10.07
CA PRO A 279 9.51 -16.44 -9.09
C PRO A 279 10.07 -17.87 -9.09
N GLY A 280 10.76 -18.26 -8.02
CA GLY A 280 11.38 -19.59 -7.85
C GLY A 280 12.38 -20.00 -8.94
N LEU A 281 13.04 -19.04 -9.59
CA LEU A 281 13.94 -19.32 -10.72
C LEU A 281 15.23 -20.03 -10.30
N GLY A 282 15.62 -19.95 -9.02
CA GLY A 282 16.91 -20.43 -8.54
C GLY A 282 17.98 -19.34 -8.57
N ARG A 283 19.11 -19.62 -7.92
CA ARG A 283 20.16 -18.62 -7.61
C ARG A 283 21.56 -19.03 -8.05
N ASP A 284 21.69 -20.04 -8.91
CA ASP A 284 22.99 -20.39 -9.47
C ASP A 284 23.49 -19.28 -10.43
N ASP A 285 24.81 -19.25 -10.63
CA ASP A 285 25.46 -18.16 -11.37
C ASP A 285 24.97 -18.04 -12.83
N ASP A 286 24.68 -19.15 -13.50
CA ASP A 286 24.18 -19.11 -14.88
C ASP A 286 22.75 -18.56 -14.90
N THR A 287 21.87 -19.09 -14.05
CA THR A 287 20.50 -18.58 -13.90
C THR A 287 20.48 -17.08 -13.60
N ALA A 288 21.31 -16.61 -12.66
CA ALA A 288 21.41 -15.20 -12.34
C ALA A 288 21.91 -14.37 -13.54
N ALA A 289 22.89 -14.85 -14.29
CA ALA A 289 23.37 -14.20 -15.50
C ALA A 289 22.29 -14.13 -16.60
N GLN A 290 21.57 -15.22 -16.84
CA GLN A 290 20.48 -15.28 -17.83
C GLN A 290 19.30 -14.39 -17.44
N ALA A 291 18.91 -14.39 -16.16
CA ALA A 291 17.87 -13.49 -15.64
C ALA A 291 18.28 -12.02 -15.78
N ARG A 292 19.57 -11.69 -15.59
CA ARG A 292 20.08 -10.34 -15.85
C ARG A 292 20.02 -9.94 -17.31
N MET A 293 20.45 -10.82 -18.20
CA MET A 293 20.38 -10.58 -19.65
C MET A 293 18.94 -10.31 -20.06
N LEU A 294 18.01 -11.17 -19.66
CA LEU A 294 16.60 -11.01 -19.96
C LEU A 294 16.01 -9.73 -19.37
N ALA A 295 16.31 -9.46 -18.08
CA ALA A 295 15.82 -8.25 -17.42
C ALA A 295 16.31 -6.99 -18.11
N VAL A 296 17.53 -6.93 -18.64
CA VAL A 296 18.05 -5.73 -19.32
C VAL A 296 17.54 -5.63 -20.76
N GLU A 297 17.58 -6.72 -21.51
CA GLU A 297 17.40 -6.72 -22.96
C GLU A 297 15.94 -6.90 -23.40
N ALA A 298 15.04 -7.34 -22.51
CA ALA A 298 13.62 -7.50 -22.85
C ALA A 298 13.02 -6.17 -23.33
N PRO A 299 12.50 -6.09 -24.57
CA PRO A 299 11.98 -4.86 -25.18
C PRO A 299 10.51 -4.57 -24.83
N ILE A 300 9.99 -5.22 -23.77
CA ILE A 300 8.61 -5.13 -23.34
C ILE A 300 8.54 -4.80 -21.84
N PRO A 301 7.37 -4.38 -21.32
CA PRO A 301 7.16 -4.21 -19.89
C PRO A 301 7.51 -5.46 -19.08
N THR A 302 8.26 -5.30 -17.98
CA THR A 302 8.77 -6.44 -17.20
C THR A 302 8.48 -6.31 -15.71
N VAL A 303 8.01 -7.39 -15.08
CA VAL A 303 7.98 -7.58 -13.63
C VAL A 303 9.18 -8.43 -13.23
N ILE A 304 9.96 -7.93 -12.26
CA ILE A 304 11.10 -8.64 -11.67
C ILE A 304 10.75 -8.91 -10.21
N ASP A 305 10.67 -10.18 -9.84
CA ASP A 305 10.29 -10.63 -8.48
C ASP A 305 11.23 -11.75 -8.00
N GLY A 306 11.26 -11.97 -6.68
CA GLY A 306 11.94 -13.13 -6.09
C GLY A 306 13.41 -13.29 -6.52
N ASP A 307 13.74 -14.46 -7.07
CA ASP A 307 15.11 -14.75 -7.51
C ASP A 307 15.56 -13.86 -8.70
N GLY A 308 14.62 -13.24 -9.41
CA GLY A 308 14.93 -12.20 -10.40
C GLY A 308 15.53 -10.95 -9.74
N LEU A 309 15.00 -10.52 -8.59
CA LEU A 309 15.56 -9.42 -7.81
C LEU A 309 16.92 -9.80 -7.22
N PHE A 310 17.08 -11.06 -6.79
CA PHE A 310 18.38 -11.58 -6.40
C PHE A 310 19.40 -11.49 -7.53
N ALA A 311 19.02 -11.91 -8.74
CA ALA A 311 19.89 -11.83 -9.91
C ALA A 311 20.31 -10.39 -10.24
N MET A 312 19.42 -9.42 -10.02
CA MET A 312 19.71 -7.98 -10.16
C MET A 312 20.74 -7.52 -9.13
N ALA A 313 20.62 -7.95 -7.87
CA ALA A 313 21.55 -7.56 -6.82
C ALA A 313 22.91 -8.26 -6.93
N TRP A 314 22.95 -9.50 -7.42
CA TRP A 314 24.15 -10.32 -7.56
C TRP A 314 24.99 -9.92 -8.78
N ASN A 315 25.48 -8.68 -8.79
CA ASN A 315 26.34 -8.16 -9.85
C ASN A 315 27.35 -7.12 -9.31
N ALA A 316 28.49 -6.96 -9.99
CA ALA A 316 29.59 -6.11 -9.52
C ALA A 316 29.25 -4.60 -9.50
N ASP A 317 28.35 -4.15 -10.38
CA ASP A 317 27.98 -2.75 -10.57
C ASP A 317 26.74 -2.34 -9.74
N GLY A 318 26.10 -3.30 -9.06
CA GLY A 318 24.85 -3.12 -8.30
C GLY A 318 23.59 -3.09 -9.18
N ALA A 319 22.42 -3.30 -8.56
CA ALA A 319 21.15 -3.41 -9.28
C ALA A 319 20.76 -2.11 -10.03
N ALA A 320 21.06 -0.96 -9.44
CA ALA A 320 20.71 0.36 -9.99
C ALA A 320 21.40 0.63 -11.35
N ALA A 321 22.71 0.39 -11.45
CA ALA A 321 23.47 0.60 -12.68
C ALA A 321 22.95 -0.28 -13.82
N LEU A 322 22.58 -1.52 -13.52
CA LEU A 322 22.03 -2.47 -14.47
C LEU A 322 20.64 -2.03 -14.96
N LEU A 323 19.74 -1.71 -14.04
CA LEU A 323 18.34 -1.42 -14.34
C LEU A 323 18.13 -0.07 -15.03
N ARG A 324 18.99 0.93 -14.77
CA ARG A 324 18.96 2.23 -15.47
C ARG A 324 19.17 2.14 -16.98
N ARG A 325 19.69 1.01 -17.48
CA ARG A 325 19.86 0.76 -18.91
C ARG A 325 18.53 0.47 -19.62
N ARG A 326 17.47 0.14 -18.86
CA ARG A 326 16.15 -0.16 -19.42
C ARG A 326 15.43 1.11 -19.82
N THR A 327 14.80 1.07 -20.98
CA THR A 327 13.94 2.14 -21.49
C THR A 327 12.46 1.77 -21.45
N THR A 328 12.15 0.50 -21.20
CA THR A 328 10.79 -0.04 -21.13
C THR A 328 10.30 -0.11 -19.68
N PRO A 329 8.97 0.05 -19.45
CA PRO A 329 8.42 0.05 -18.10
C PRO A 329 8.80 -1.21 -17.32
N THR A 330 9.27 -1.03 -16.08
CA THR A 330 9.75 -2.16 -15.26
C THR A 330 9.25 -2.00 -13.85
N VAL A 331 8.69 -3.09 -13.30
CA VAL A 331 8.19 -3.16 -11.93
C VAL A 331 9.08 -4.10 -11.12
N LEU A 332 9.64 -3.60 -10.04
CA LEU A 332 10.32 -4.39 -9.02
C LEU A 332 9.35 -4.62 -7.85
N THR A 333 9.29 -5.84 -7.32
CA THR A 333 8.36 -6.18 -6.23
C THR A 333 9.06 -6.61 -4.93
N PRO A 334 10.06 -5.88 -4.39
CA PRO A 334 10.82 -6.33 -3.22
C PRO A 334 9.99 -6.34 -1.94
N HIS A 335 10.21 -7.32 -1.07
CA HIS A 335 9.96 -7.18 0.38
C HIS A 335 11.18 -6.56 1.07
N ASP A 336 11.11 -6.27 2.37
CA ASP A 336 12.19 -5.56 3.09
C ASP A 336 13.58 -6.25 2.99
N GLY A 337 13.62 -7.58 3.08
CA GLY A 337 14.84 -8.35 2.80
C GLY A 337 15.37 -8.24 1.36
N GLU A 338 14.51 -8.30 0.34
CA GLU A 338 14.89 -8.09 -1.07
C GLU A 338 15.31 -6.65 -1.33
N TYR A 339 14.67 -5.67 -0.68
CA TYR A 339 15.10 -4.27 -0.70
C TYR A 339 16.51 -4.12 -0.15
N THR A 340 16.81 -4.77 0.98
CA THR A 340 18.15 -4.77 1.58
C THR A 340 19.17 -5.40 0.65
N LEU A 341 18.79 -6.49 -0.02
CA LEU A 341 19.63 -7.14 -1.02
C LEU A 341 19.95 -6.21 -2.20
N LEU A 342 18.95 -5.46 -2.70
CA LEU A 342 19.11 -4.54 -3.83
C LEU A 342 19.90 -3.26 -3.50
N THR A 343 19.80 -2.78 -2.26
CA THR A 343 20.33 -1.45 -1.85
C THR A 343 21.52 -1.53 -0.90
N GLY A 344 21.76 -2.68 -0.27
CA GLY A 344 22.75 -2.86 0.80
C GLY A 344 22.30 -2.35 2.18
N ALA A 345 21.08 -1.81 2.31
CA ALA A 345 20.56 -1.29 3.58
C ALA A 345 19.07 -1.61 3.77
N ALA A 346 18.63 -1.74 5.02
CA ALA A 346 17.21 -1.89 5.31
C ALA A 346 16.40 -0.66 4.81
N PRO A 347 15.10 -0.84 4.48
CA PRO A 347 14.23 0.29 4.19
C PRO A 347 14.26 1.32 5.33
N ALA A 348 14.24 2.60 4.98
CA ALA A 348 14.07 3.67 5.97
C ALA A 348 12.73 3.54 6.69
N THR A 349 12.65 4.07 7.93
CA THR A 349 11.40 4.13 8.70
C THR A 349 10.31 4.91 7.94
N ASP A 350 10.69 5.99 7.25
CA ASP A 350 9.87 6.57 6.19
C ASP A 350 9.87 5.64 4.96
N ARG A 351 8.86 4.79 4.91
CA ARG A 351 8.65 3.79 3.87
C ARG A 351 8.33 4.41 2.50
N LEU A 352 7.72 5.60 2.46
CA LEU A 352 7.51 6.35 1.20
C LEU A 352 8.85 6.78 0.61
N VAL A 353 9.75 7.30 1.46
CA VAL A 353 11.11 7.68 1.05
C VAL A 353 11.90 6.45 0.60
N ALA A 354 11.81 5.32 1.31
CA ALA A 354 12.50 4.10 0.91
C ALA A 354 12.10 3.64 -0.51
N ALA A 355 10.80 3.53 -0.78
CA ALA A 355 10.30 3.12 -2.10
C ALA A 355 10.70 4.11 -3.21
N ARG A 356 10.55 5.42 -2.96
CA ARG A 356 10.94 6.47 -3.92
C ARG A 356 12.43 6.47 -4.23
N ARG A 357 13.28 6.27 -3.22
CA ARG A 357 14.74 6.17 -3.42
C ARG A 357 15.09 5.02 -4.34
N LEU A 358 14.60 3.81 -4.05
CA LEU A 358 14.87 2.66 -4.91
C LEU A 358 14.32 2.87 -6.33
N ALA A 359 13.16 3.51 -6.48
CA ALA A 359 12.58 3.80 -7.79
C ALA A 359 13.44 4.79 -8.59
N ALA A 360 13.89 5.88 -7.96
CA ALA A 360 14.77 6.87 -8.57
C ALA A 360 16.17 6.29 -8.89
N ASP A 361 16.70 5.45 -8.01
CA ASP A 361 18.01 4.84 -8.19
C ASP A 361 18.01 3.84 -9.35
N THR A 362 16.94 3.04 -9.48
CA THR A 362 16.85 2.00 -10.52
C THR A 362 16.22 2.47 -11.83
N GLY A 363 15.53 3.61 -11.84
CA GLY A 363 14.71 4.03 -12.97
C GLY A 363 13.47 3.14 -13.19
N CYS A 364 13.10 2.32 -12.21
CA CYS A 364 11.98 1.39 -12.27
C CYS A 364 10.84 1.82 -11.34
N VAL A 365 9.63 1.33 -11.61
CA VAL A 365 8.55 1.36 -10.61
C VAL A 365 8.87 0.34 -9.52
N VAL A 366 8.73 0.72 -8.26
CA VAL A 366 9.01 -0.14 -7.11
C VAL A 366 7.73 -0.34 -6.33
N LEU A 367 7.30 -1.59 -6.20
CA LEU A 367 6.29 -2.04 -5.23
C LEU A 367 7.01 -2.63 -4.04
N LEU A 368 7.15 -1.85 -2.97
CA LEU A 368 7.72 -2.29 -1.70
C LEU A 368 6.63 -3.00 -0.89
N LYS A 369 6.72 -4.33 -0.81
CA LYS A 369 5.77 -5.24 -0.13
C LYS A 369 5.85 -5.07 1.38
N GLY A 370 4.70 -4.96 2.04
CA GLY A 370 4.59 -4.81 3.50
C GLY A 370 3.14 -4.54 3.92
N PRO A 371 2.87 -4.34 5.23
CA PRO A 371 1.50 -4.18 5.75
C PRO A 371 0.71 -3.09 5.03
N ALA A 372 1.35 -1.93 4.82
CA ALA A 372 0.99 -0.99 3.78
C ALA A 372 2.00 -1.11 2.64
N THR A 373 1.52 -1.57 1.50
CA THR A 373 2.33 -1.66 0.29
C THR A 373 2.47 -0.27 -0.31
N VAL A 374 3.72 0.13 -0.58
CA VAL A 374 4.04 1.41 -1.20
C VAL A 374 4.53 1.16 -2.61
N VAL A 375 3.91 1.82 -3.58
CA VAL A 375 4.32 1.78 -4.98
C VAL A 375 4.84 3.15 -5.40
N ALA A 376 6.09 3.25 -5.81
CA ALA A 376 6.69 4.52 -6.24
C ALA A 376 7.21 4.44 -7.67
N ASP A 377 7.12 5.54 -8.40
CA ASP A 377 7.76 5.70 -9.70
C ASP A 377 9.09 6.46 -9.61
N PRO A 378 9.91 6.44 -10.67
CA PRO A 378 11.19 7.17 -10.70
C PRO A 378 11.06 8.69 -10.68
N HIS A 379 9.85 9.23 -10.86
CA HIS A 379 9.56 10.66 -10.94
C HIS A 379 9.06 11.23 -9.61
N GLY A 380 8.91 10.39 -8.58
CA GLY A 380 8.57 10.78 -7.21
C GLY A 380 7.09 10.59 -6.85
N ALA A 381 6.25 10.17 -7.79
CA ALA A 381 4.86 9.82 -7.47
C ALA A 381 4.82 8.53 -6.64
N ALA A 382 3.94 8.48 -5.65
CA ALA A 382 3.74 7.29 -4.83
C ALA A 382 2.26 6.97 -4.63
N LEU A 383 1.95 5.68 -4.58
CA LEU A 383 0.64 5.12 -4.30
C LEU A 383 0.76 4.18 -3.11
N VAL A 384 -0.17 4.30 -2.15
CA VAL A 384 -0.23 3.45 -0.97
C VAL A 384 -1.44 2.54 -1.08
N VAL A 385 -1.23 1.26 -0.78
CA VAL A 385 -2.27 0.22 -0.82
C VAL A 385 -2.35 -0.44 0.56
N THR A 386 -3.53 -0.34 1.19
CA THR A 386 -3.82 -0.86 2.53
C THR A 386 -4.88 -1.97 2.54
N THR A 387 -5.25 -2.52 1.37
CA THR A 387 -6.24 -3.59 1.30
C THR A 387 -5.70 -4.94 1.78
N GLY A 388 -4.38 -5.12 1.83
CA GLY A 388 -3.75 -6.32 2.38
C GLY A 388 -3.95 -6.45 3.90
N ASP A 389 -3.83 -7.67 4.40
CA ASP A 389 -3.78 -7.96 5.84
C ASP A 389 -2.92 -9.22 6.10
N ALA A 390 -2.91 -9.67 7.35
CA ALA A 390 -2.07 -10.77 7.82
C ALA A 390 -2.27 -12.09 7.05
N ARG A 391 -3.39 -12.29 6.34
CA ARG A 391 -3.59 -13.49 5.50
C ARG A 391 -2.51 -13.60 4.42
N LEU A 392 -2.00 -12.46 3.94
CA LEU A 392 -0.99 -12.42 2.87
C LEU A 392 0.42 -12.86 3.33
N ALA A 393 0.64 -13.01 4.64
CA ALA A 393 1.91 -13.45 5.22
C ALA A 393 2.12 -14.98 5.12
N THR A 394 1.94 -15.54 3.91
CA THR A 394 2.20 -16.95 3.61
C THR A 394 3.03 -17.08 2.33
N ALA A 395 3.75 -18.20 2.19
CA ALA A 395 4.61 -18.44 1.04
C ALA A 395 3.79 -18.50 -0.26
N GLY A 396 4.35 -17.90 -1.33
CA GLY A 396 3.76 -17.91 -2.66
C GLY A 396 2.76 -16.79 -2.97
N THR A 397 2.37 -15.96 -1.99
CA THR A 397 1.50 -14.79 -2.25
C THR A 397 2.18 -13.75 -3.14
N GLY A 398 3.51 -13.59 -3.00
CA GLY A 398 4.33 -12.79 -3.92
C GLY A 398 4.28 -13.28 -5.36
N ASP A 399 4.32 -14.60 -5.56
CA ASP A 399 4.24 -15.20 -6.91
C ASP A 399 2.89 -14.90 -7.57
N VAL A 400 1.80 -14.95 -6.79
CA VAL A 400 0.46 -14.55 -7.27
C VAL A 400 0.46 -13.07 -7.65
N LEU A 401 1.01 -12.20 -6.79
CA LEU A 401 1.08 -10.77 -7.05
C LEU A 401 1.86 -10.45 -8.33
N SER A 402 3.02 -11.08 -8.57
CA SER A 402 3.79 -10.85 -9.79
C SER A 402 3.03 -11.27 -11.05
N GLY A 403 2.28 -12.37 -10.99
CA GLY A 403 1.37 -12.80 -12.06
C GLY A 403 0.26 -11.79 -12.35
N ILE A 404 -0.38 -11.25 -11.31
CA ILE A 404 -1.42 -10.21 -11.46
C ILE A 404 -0.85 -8.97 -12.14
N ILE A 405 0.30 -8.47 -11.67
CA ILE A 405 0.94 -7.27 -12.24
C ILE A 405 1.34 -7.53 -13.69
N GLY A 406 1.88 -8.71 -14.00
CA GLY A 406 2.21 -9.12 -15.37
C GLY A 406 1.01 -9.06 -16.30
N ALA A 407 -0.16 -9.55 -15.86
CA ALA A 407 -1.39 -9.47 -16.65
C ALA A 407 -1.87 -8.03 -16.88
N LEU A 408 -1.80 -7.17 -15.86
CA LEU A 408 -2.20 -5.76 -15.98
C LEU A 408 -1.27 -4.98 -16.92
N LEU A 409 0.05 -5.21 -16.83
CA LEU A 409 1.01 -4.65 -17.79
C LEU A 409 0.72 -5.11 -19.22
N ALA A 410 0.42 -6.40 -19.42
CA ALA A 410 0.07 -6.93 -20.74
C ALA A 410 -1.23 -6.33 -21.28
N ALA A 411 -2.16 -5.94 -20.40
CA ALA A 411 -3.38 -5.24 -20.76
C ALA A 411 -3.17 -3.74 -21.08
N GLY A 412 -1.93 -3.24 -20.98
CA GLY A 412 -1.58 -1.84 -21.28
C GLY A 412 -1.76 -0.88 -20.12
N VAL A 413 -1.98 -1.37 -18.89
CA VAL A 413 -2.04 -0.52 -17.70
C VAL A 413 -0.64 0.04 -17.42
N PRO A 414 -0.46 1.36 -17.21
CA PRO A 414 0.88 1.90 -16.95
C PRO A 414 1.48 1.33 -15.66
N ALA A 415 2.80 1.21 -15.59
CA ALA A 415 3.47 0.38 -14.59
C ALA A 415 3.18 0.75 -13.13
N LEU A 416 3.09 2.05 -12.81
CA LEU A 416 2.73 2.53 -11.46
C LEU A 416 1.32 2.05 -11.07
N GLN A 417 0.35 2.22 -11.96
CA GLN A 417 -1.04 1.80 -11.78
C GLN A 417 -1.17 0.27 -11.79
N ALA A 418 -0.45 -0.45 -12.65
CA ALA A 418 -0.46 -1.90 -12.72
C ALA A 418 0.04 -2.54 -11.42
N ALA A 419 1.14 -2.01 -10.86
CA ALA A 419 1.67 -2.44 -9.58
C ALA A 419 0.68 -2.15 -8.43
N ALA A 420 0.14 -0.92 -8.37
CA ALA A 420 -0.80 -0.52 -7.34
C ALA A 420 -2.15 -1.27 -7.41
N ALA A 421 -2.74 -1.39 -8.60
CA ALA A 421 -3.95 -2.19 -8.84
C ALA A 421 -3.70 -3.67 -8.54
N GLY A 422 -2.53 -4.21 -8.91
CA GLY A 422 -2.14 -5.58 -8.60
C GLY A 422 -2.13 -5.85 -7.09
N ALA A 423 -1.47 -4.98 -6.31
CA ALA A 423 -1.49 -5.06 -4.84
C ALA A 423 -2.91 -4.91 -4.27
N TRP A 424 -3.71 -4.01 -4.85
CA TRP A 424 -5.08 -3.76 -4.38
C TRP A 424 -5.99 -4.98 -4.59
N LEU A 425 -5.98 -5.54 -5.80
CA LEU A 425 -6.72 -6.75 -6.19
C LEU A 425 -6.28 -7.94 -5.33
N HIS A 426 -4.98 -8.10 -5.14
CA HIS A 426 -4.38 -9.14 -4.30
C HIS A 426 -4.88 -9.07 -2.85
N GLY A 427 -4.86 -7.88 -2.23
CA GLY A 427 -5.42 -7.68 -0.89
C GLY A 427 -6.93 -7.90 -0.80
N ARG A 428 -7.68 -7.48 -1.82
CA ARG A 428 -9.13 -7.73 -1.88
C ARG A 428 -9.48 -9.20 -2.05
N ALA A 429 -8.71 -9.94 -2.85
CA ALA A 429 -8.86 -11.38 -2.99
C ALA A 429 -8.62 -12.08 -1.63
N ALA A 430 -7.59 -11.67 -0.89
CA ALA A 430 -7.32 -12.19 0.45
C ALA A 430 -8.49 -11.96 1.42
N ARG A 431 -9.18 -10.81 1.33
CA ARG A 431 -10.36 -10.51 2.17
C ARG A 431 -11.59 -11.37 1.89
N ARG A 432 -11.60 -12.14 0.81
CA ARG A 432 -12.65 -13.12 0.53
C ARG A 432 -12.34 -14.50 1.12
N ALA A 433 -11.07 -14.76 1.42
CA ALA A 433 -10.66 -16.01 2.04
C ALA A 433 -10.91 -15.98 3.56
N PRO A 434 -11.07 -17.15 4.20
CA PRO A 434 -11.11 -17.25 5.65
C PRO A 434 -9.86 -16.64 6.30
N GLU A 435 -10.02 -16.03 7.48
CA GLU A 435 -8.91 -15.44 8.26
C GLU A 435 -7.77 -16.41 8.59
N ARG A 436 -8.08 -17.70 8.68
CA ARG A 436 -7.11 -18.76 8.94
C ARG A 436 -7.25 -19.84 7.88
N GLY A 437 -6.10 -20.37 7.45
CA GLY A 437 -6.04 -21.49 6.49
C GLY A 437 -6.01 -21.08 5.02
N MET A 438 -5.97 -19.78 4.71
CA MET A 438 -5.74 -19.31 3.34
C MET A 438 -4.36 -19.75 2.84
N VAL A 439 -4.31 -20.30 1.63
CA VAL A 439 -3.07 -20.56 0.89
C VAL A 439 -2.99 -19.65 -0.34
N ALA A 440 -1.80 -19.52 -0.92
CA ALA A 440 -1.59 -18.60 -2.05
C ALA A 440 -2.50 -18.91 -3.27
N GLY A 441 -2.81 -20.19 -3.53
CA GLY A 441 -3.69 -20.57 -4.64
C GLY A 441 -5.10 -19.98 -4.56
N ASP A 442 -5.64 -19.82 -3.34
CA ASP A 442 -6.99 -19.29 -3.11
C ASP A 442 -7.13 -17.86 -3.63
N LEU A 443 -6.04 -17.08 -3.54
CA LEU A 443 -6.00 -15.69 -4.01
C LEU A 443 -6.33 -15.60 -5.50
N ALA A 444 -5.70 -16.46 -6.31
CA ALA A 444 -5.93 -16.49 -7.75
C ALA A 444 -7.39 -16.89 -8.07
N ASP A 445 -7.97 -17.80 -7.32
CA ASP A 445 -9.36 -18.24 -7.52
C ASP A 445 -10.40 -17.20 -7.09
N HIS A 446 -10.06 -16.30 -6.16
CA HIS A 446 -10.93 -15.18 -5.79
C HIS A 446 -10.86 -13.97 -6.72
N LEU A 447 -9.81 -13.84 -7.55
CA LEU A 447 -9.65 -12.69 -8.47
C LEU A 447 -10.83 -12.44 -9.42
N PRO A 448 -11.44 -13.46 -10.09
CA PRO A 448 -12.55 -13.21 -11.00
C PRO A 448 -13.74 -12.53 -10.34
N ALA A 449 -14.05 -12.87 -9.09
CA ALA A 449 -15.12 -12.24 -8.33
C ALA A 449 -14.78 -10.77 -8.00
N VAL A 450 -13.55 -10.50 -7.57
CA VAL A 450 -13.09 -9.12 -7.29
C VAL A 450 -13.12 -8.26 -8.55
N LEU A 451 -12.69 -8.80 -9.70
CA LEU A 451 -12.73 -8.11 -10.99
C LEU A 451 -14.16 -7.85 -11.46
N HIS A 452 -15.08 -8.79 -11.24
CA HIS A 452 -16.49 -8.61 -11.58
C HIS A 452 -17.14 -7.48 -10.77
N GLU A 453 -16.80 -7.37 -9.48
CA GLU A 453 -17.26 -6.26 -8.62
C GLU A 453 -16.76 -4.90 -9.09
N LEU A 454 -15.53 -4.81 -9.60
CA LEU A 454 -15.02 -3.55 -10.15
C LEU A 454 -15.79 -3.08 -11.40
N MET A 455 -16.35 -4.03 -12.16
CA MET A 455 -17.08 -3.75 -13.39
C MET A 455 -18.58 -3.51 -13.17
N THR A 456 -19.11 -3.89 -12.00
CA THR A 456 -20.51 -3.69 -11.67
C THR A 456 -20.64 -2.41 -10.84
N PRO A 457 -21.42 -1.40 -11.28
CA PRO A 457 -21.66 -0.22 -10.45
C PRO A 457 -22.45 -0.65 -9.21
N GLY A 458 -21.75 -0.81 -8.08
CA GLY A 458 -22.31 -1.14 -6.77
C GLY A 458 -21.92 -0.08 -5.72
N GLU A 459 -22.84 0.18 -4.78
CA GLU A 459 -22.79 1.27 -3.78
C GLU A 459 -21.45 1.37 -3.01
N PRO A 460 -21.03 2.59 -2.65
CA PRO A 460 -19.80 2.80 -1.89
C PRO A 460 -19.88 2.12 -0.51
N SER A 461 -18.95 1.20 -0.24
CA SER A 461 -18.71 0.60 1.07
C SER A 461 -17.68 1.40 1.87
#